data_AF-A6VZB9-F1
#
_entry.id   AF-A6VZB9-F1
#
_cell.length_a   1.000
_cell.length_b   1.000
_cell.length_c   1.000
_cell.angle_alpha   90.00
_cell.angle_beta   90.00
_cell.angle_gamma   90.00
#
_symmetry.space_group_name_H-M   'P 1'
#
loop_
_entity.id
_entity.type
_entity.pdbx_description
1 polymer ?
#
loop_
_entity_poly.entity_id
_entity_poly.type
_entity_poly.pdbx_seq_one_letter_code
_entity_poly.pdbx_strand_id
1 'polypeptide(L)'
;MAKASSDRNTIDLFGKSPGRPRTQPLTRKDQLKINKRAQREKEKAQGLKRLELIIEQDIIEKLDKLCEMNGLKRAEWLTQQINKSLDKPKSTRSKK
;
A
#
# COMPACT_ATOMS: atom_id res chain seq x y z
N MET A 1 5.27 -37.39 51.71
CA MET A 1 5.05 -37.32 50.24
C MET A 1 3.55 -37.41 49.99
N ALA A 2 2.88 -36.27 49.77
CA ALA A 2 1.44 -36.26 49.51
C ALA A 2 1.21 -36.52 48.01
N LYS A 3 0.52 -37.63 47.67
CA LYS A 3 0.09 -37.94 46.30
C LYS A 3 -1.01 -36.95 45.92
N ALA A 4 -0.79 -36.16 44.87
CA ALA A 4 -1.81 -35.27 44.32
C ALA A 4 -2.95 -36.14 43.75
N SER A 5 -4.09 -36.15 44.43
CA SER A 5 -5.33 -36.73 43.93
C SER A 5 -5.85 -35.83 42.82
N SER A 6 -5.79 -36.28 41.58
CA SER A 6 -6.44 -35.60 40.45
C SER A 6 -7.95 -35.69 40.69
N ASP A 7 -8.52 -34.60 41.19
CA ASP A 7 -9.97 -34.43 41.29
C ASP A 7 -10.55 -34.47 39.86
N ARG A 8 -11.42 -35.45 39.59
CA ARG A 8 -11.98 -35.69 38.24
C ARG A 8 -13.20 -34.82 37.94
N ASN A 9 -13.79 -34.19 38.96
CA ASN A 9 -15.02 -33.42 38.81
C ASN A 9 -14.77 -31.91 38.66
N THR A 10 -13.64 -31.41 39.15
CA THR A 10 -13.29 -29.99 39.02
C THR A 10 -12.55 -29.78 37.70
N ILE A 11 -13.13 -29.00 36.79
CA ILE A 11 -12.46 -28.57 35.57
C ILE A 11 -11.21 -27.78 35.97
N ASP A 12 -10.04 -28.25 35.56
CA ASP A 12 -8.76 -27.58 35.84
C ASP A 12 -8.68 -26.24 35.09
N LEU A 13 -9.05 -25.15 35.78
CA LEU A 13 -8.95 -23.77 35.27
C LEU A 13 -7.49 -23.34 35.01
N PHE A 14 -6.50 -24.10 35.50
CA PHE A 14 -5.07 -23.82 35.33
C PHE A 14 -4.37 -24.83 34.41
N GLY A 15 -5.13 -25.70 33.74
CA GLY A 15 -4.61 -26.60 32.72
C GLY A 15 -3.91 -25.80 31.62
N LYS A 16 -2.81 -26.36 31.07
CA LYS A 16 -2.00 -25.71 30.02
C LYS A 16 -2.84 -25.47 28.77
N SER A 17 -3.56 -24.35 28.73
CA SER A 17 -4.18 -23.85 27.51
C SER A 17 -3.05 -23.49 26.54
N PRO A 18 -3.07 -23.94 25.27
CA PRO A 18 -2.15 -23.42 24.28
C PRO A 18 -2.31 -21.90 24.26
N GLY A 19 -1.27 -21.18 24.72
CA GLY A 19 -1.28 -19.73 24.78
C GLY A 19 -1.49 -19.14 23.39
N ARG A 20 -1.86 -17.85 23.33
CA ARG A 20 -1.97 -17.11 22.07
C ARG A 20 -0.73 -17.38 21.22
N PRO A 21 -0.86 -17.86 19.97
CA PRO A 21 0.29 -18.17 19.13
C PRO A 21 1.19 -16.92 19.06
N ARG A 22 2.41 -17.11 19.56
CA ARG A 22 3.39 -16.04 19.67
C ARG A 22 3.90 -15.75 18.26
N THR A 23 3.64 -14.53 17.79
CA THR A 23 4.13 -13.92 16.55
C THR A 23 3.52 -14.44 15.24
N GLN A 24 3.26 -13.51 14.30
CA GLN A 24 2.93 -13.82 12.92
C GLN A 24 3.94 -14.86 12.40
N PRO A 25 3.51 -16.00 11.86
CA PRO A 25 4.41 -17.10 11.47
C PRO A 25 5.37 -16.70 10.32
N LEU A 26 5.05 -15.60 9.64
CA LEU A 26 5.83 -15.06 8.54
C LEU A 26 6.87 -14.06 9.05
N THR A 27 8.08 -14.16 8.52
CA THR A 27 9.13 -13.18 8.74
C THR A 27 8.70 -11.80 8.19
N ARG A 28 9.16 -10.71 8.80
CA ARG A 28 8.81 -9.32 8.39
C ARG A 28 9.01 -9.07 6.88
N LYS A 29 10.08 -9.63 6.30
CA LYS A 29 10.37 -9.55 4.85
C LYS A 29 9.24 -10.16 4.01
N ASP A 30 8.70 -11.30 4.42
CA ASP A 30 7.64 -11.99 3.67
C ASP A 30 6.28 -11.33 3.87
N GLN A 31 6.02 -10.80 5.07
CA GLN A 31 4.86 -9.94 5.32
C GLN A 31 4.84 -8.74 4.35
N LEU A 32 5.98 -8.05 4.19
CA LEU A 32 6.08 -6.90 3.28
C LEU A 32 5.83 -7.29 1.81
N LYS A 33 6.32 -8.46 1.37
CA LYS A 33 6.06 -8.98 0.02
C LYS A 33 4.57 -9.24 -0.21
N ILE A 34 3.91 -9.89 0.74
CA ILE A 34 2.47 -10.21 0.68
C ILE A 34 1.66 -8.92 0.67
N ASN A 35 1.95 -7.99 1.59
CA ASN A 35 1.25 -6.70 1.64
C ASN A 35 1.41 -5.92 0.34
N LYS A 36 2.61 -5.89 -0.24
CA LYS A 36 2.86 -5.23 -1.54
C LYS A 36 2.16 -5.93 -2.71
N ARG A 37 1.91 -7.24 -2.62
CA ARG A 37 1.12 -7.98 -3.62
C ARG A 37 -0.36 -7.63 -3.49
N ALA A 38 -0.92 -7.72 -2.28
CA ALA A 38 -2.32 -7.37 -2.00
C ALA A 38 -2.63 -5.91 -2.37
N GLN A 39 -1.70 -4.99 -2.11
CA GLN A 39 -1.82 -3.60 -2.55
C GLN A 39 -1.95 -3.50 -4.08
N ARG A 40 -1.09 -4.20 -4.83
CA ARG A 40 -1.13 -4.19 -6.31
C ARG A 40 -2.40 -4.83 -6.86
N GLU A 41 -2.89 -5.90 -6.24
CA GLU A 41 -4.16 -6.53 -6.61
C GLU A 41 -5.34 -5.59 -6.37
N LYS A 42 -5.35 -4.88 -5.24
CA LYS A 42 -6.36 -3.86 -4.94
C LYS A 42 -6.31 -2.70 -5.94
N GLU A 43 -5.12 -2.17 -6.23
CA GLU A 43 -4.93 -1.11 -7.23
C GLU A 43 -5.47 -1.56 -8.61
N LYS A 44 -5.15 -2.79 -9.03
CA LYS A 44 -5.64 -3.37 -10.28
C LYS A 44 -7.17 -3.50 -10.29
N ALA A 45 -7.77 -3.96 -9.19
CA ALA A 45 -9.23 -4.07 -9.05
C ALA A 45 -9.93 -2.71 -9.13
N GLN A 46 -9.26 -1.64 -8.68
CA GLN A 46 -9.73 -0.25 -8.80
C GLN A 46 -9.47 0.36 -10.20
N GLY A 47 -8.92 -0.41 -11.14
CA GLY A 47 -8.60 0.08 -12.49
C GLY A 47 -7.35 0.95 -12.58
N LEU A 48 -6.59 1.10 -11.48
CA LEU A 48 -5.35 1.87 -11.47
C LEU A 48 -4.25 1.11 -12.22
N LYS A 49 -3.57 1.81 -13.14
CA LYS A 49 -2.43 1.27 -13.90
C LYS A 49 -1.16 2.02 -13.55
N ARG A 50 -0.04 1.29 -13.50
CA ARG A 50 1.29 1.89 -13.30
C ARG A 50 1.85 2.30 -14.65
N LEU A 51 2.47 3.46 -14.67
CA LEU A 51 3.13 4.06 -15.83
C LEU A 51 4.62 4.15 -15.51
N GLU A 52 5.46 3.65 -16.41
CA GLU A 52 6.91 3.82 -16.35
C GLU A 52 7.31 4.88 -17.38
N LEU A 53 8.07 5.88 -16.94
CA LEU A 53 8.49 7.02 -17.76
C LEU A 53 10.00 7.23 -17.60
N ILE A 54 10.65 7.53 -18.71
CA ILE A 54 12.06 7.97 -18.74
C ILE A 54 12.04 9.47 -19.05
N ILE A 55 12.63 10.26 -18.16
CA ILE A 55 12.65 11.72 -18.24
C ILE A 55 14.03 12.19 -17.74
N GLU A 56 14.49 13.33 -18.23
CA GLU A 56 15.70 13.98 -17.74
C GLU A 56 15.61 14.30 -16.24
N GLN A 57 16.74 14.17 -15.54
CA GLN A 57 16.86 14.38 -14.11
C GLN A 57 16.41 15.80 -13.69
N ASP A 58 16.84 16.82 -14.42
CA ASP A 58 16.50 18.23 -14.16
C ASP A 58 14.99 18.47 -14.16
N ILE A 59 14.24 17.75 -15.00
CA ILE A 59 12.79 17.88 -15.11
C ILE A 59 12.12 17.23 -13.90
N ILE A 60 12.63 16.08 -13.44
CA ILE A 60 12.13 15.39 -12.24
C ILE A 60 12.34 16.27 -11.00
N GLU A 61 13.49 16.93 -10.88
CA GLU A 61 13.76 17.84 -9.76
C GLU A 61 12.85 19.07 -9.75
N LYS A 62 12.56 19.64 -10.94
CA LYS A 62 11.58 20.72 -11.07
C LYS A 62 10.18 20.24 -10.69
N LEU A 63 9.79 19.05 -11.11
CA LEU A 63 8.51 18.45 -10.76
C LEU A 63 8.38 18.23 -9.24
N ASP A 64 9.45 17.78 -8.59
CA ASP A 64 9.48 17.57 -7.14
C ASP A 64 9.29 18.86 -6.38
N LYS A 65 10.02 19.92 -6.75
CA LYS A 65 9.86 21.26 -6.15
C LYS A 65 8.43 21.77 -6.31
N LEU A 66 7.83 21.62 -7.49
CA LEU A 66 6.42 22.00 -7.72
C LEU A 66 5.45 21.18 -6.87
N CYS A 67 5.70 19.88 -6.70
CA CYS A 67 4.88 19.01 -5.87
C CYS A 67 5.00 19.37 -4.38
N GLU A 68 6.21 19.66 -3.90
CA GLU A 68 6.47 20.10 -2.52
C GLU A 68 5.79 21.44 -2.21
N MET A 69 5.95 22.43 -3.10
CA MET A 69 5.30 23.74 -2.95
C MET A 69 3.78 23.64 -2.87
N ASN A 70 3.19 22.72 -3.62
CA ASN A 70 1.74 22.54 -3.67
C ASN A 70 1.23 21.52 -2.63
N GLY A 71 2.11 20.82 -1.91
CA GLY A 71 1.74 19.74 -0.99
C GLY A 71 1.10 18.52 -1.68
N LEU A 72 1.39 18.30 -2.97
CA LEU A 72 0.78 17.25 -3.79
C LEU A 72 1.75 16.10 -4.07
N LYS A 73 1.21 14.91 -4.34
CA LYS A 73 2.01 13.79 -4.86
C LYS A 73 2.22 13.93 -6.36
N ARG A 74 3.37 13.49 -6.87
CA ARG A 74 3.69 13.46 -8.32
C ARG A 74 2.56 12.90 -9.18
N ALA A 75 2.00 11.76 -8.78
CA ALA A 75 0.92 11.08 -9.52
C ALA A 75 -0.37 11.92 -9.58
N GLU A 76 -0.67 12.63 -8.50
CA GLU A 76 -1.85 13.50 -8.41
C GLU A 76 -1.67 14.74 -9.29
N TRP A 77 -0.49 15.36 -9.23
CA TRP A 77 -0.15 16.49 -10.10
C TRP A 77 -0.25 16.12 -11.58
N LEU A 78 0.29 14.95 -11.97
CA LEU A 78 0.20 14.46 -13.36
C LEU A 78 -1.25 14.24 -13.79
N THR A 79 -2.07 13.64 -12.93
CA THR A 79 -3.50 13.42 -13.21
C THR A 79 -4.23 14.75 -13.41
N GLN A 80 -3.96 15.75 -12.56
CA GLN A 80 -4.53 17.09 -12.71
C GLN A 80 -4.10 17.75 -14.02
N GLN A 81 -2.83 17.62 -14.44
CA GLN A 81 -2.37 18.19 -15.70
C GLN A 81 -3.01 17.54 -16.92
N ILE A 82 -3.18 16.21 -16.90
CA ILE A 82 -3.87 15.49 -17.98
C ILE A 82 -5.32 15.97 -18.12
N ASN A 83 -6.06 16.07 -17.00
CA ASN A 83 -7.43 16.56 -17.00
C ASN A 83 -7.52 18.01 -17.51
N LYS A 84 -6.67 18.90 -16.99
CA LYS A 84 -6.58 20.30 -17.46
C LYS A 84 -6.28 20.40 -18.96
N SER A 85 -5.45 19.50 -19.50
CA SER A 85 -5.14 19.49 -20.92
C SER A 85 -6.30 19.00 -21.79
N LEU A 86 -7.17 18.13 -21.26
CA LEU A 86 -8.36 17.65 -21.95
C LEU A 86 -9.49 18.67 -21.94
N ASP A 87 -9.65 19.40 -20.83
CA ASP A 87 -10.69 20.41 -20.65
C ASP A 87 -10.47 21.66 -21.53
N LYS A 88 -9.21 21.93 -21.92
CA LYS A 88 -8.93 22.94 -22.93
C LYS A 88 -9.49 22.43 -24.27
N PRO A 89 -10.50 23.09 -24.86
CA PRO A 89 -10.94 22.71 -26.19
C PRO A 89 -9.72 22.74 -27.10
N LYS A 90 -9.51 21.67 -27.87
CA LYS A 90 -8.48 21.67 -28.92
C LYS A 90 -8.77 22.88 -29.79
N SER A 91 -8.02 23.97 -29.59
CA SER A 91 -7.95 25.04 -30.57
C SER A 91 -7.42 24.35 -31.81
N THR A 92 -8.35 24.04 -32.72
CA THR A 92 -8.02 23.57 -34.05
C THR A 92 -7.19 24.69 -34.63
N ARG A 93 -5.85 24.54 -34.62
CA ARG A 93 -5.01 25.36 -35.47
C ARG A 93 -5.47 25.06 -36.88
N SER A 94 -6.27 25.97 -37.43
CA SER A 94 -6.48 26.09 -38.87
C SER A 94 -5.09 26.06 -39.49
N LYS A 95 -4.78 24.94 -40.17
CA LYS A 95 -3.65 24.91 -41.08
C LYS A 95 -4.00 25.91 -42.18
N LYS A 96 -3.29 27.04 -42.21
CA LYS A 96 -3.15 27.83 -43.43
C LYS A 96 -2.17 27.09 -44.34
#